data_AF-A0A140PTI9-F1
#
_entry.id   AF-A0A140PTI9-F1
#
_cell.length_a   1.000
_cell.length_b   1.000
_cell.length_c   1.000
_cell.angle_alpha   90.00
_cell.angle_beta   90.00
_cell.angle_gamma   90.00
#
_symmetry.space_group_name_H-M   'P 1'
#
loop_
_entity.id
_entity.type
_entity.pdbx_description
1 polymer ?
#
loop_
_entity_poly.entity_id
_entity_poly.type
_entity_poly.pdbx_seq_one_letter_code
_entity_poly.pdbx_strand_id
1 'polypeptide(L)'
;MKYLIYIFIFSFFYKLFNNLYDLHRMSLLENHFKDWLKNPKNTKIFAEQQEVLNLLKKAKVKDKNVPITQHTGYNKFVIINASIQTNFLNRSDIFTVEITIMFWEAIGVFRNEIKNCINPLYWLNIILFAPKHLLIYLGGNPENHIFKILNTLLTFIFWIIGLTLSIFQEEIKTFILSHFP
;
A
#
# COMPACT_ATOMS: atom_id res chain seq x y z
N MET A 1 28.37 -2.77 11.08
CA MET A 1 28.39 -1.64 10.14
C MET A 1 28.18 -2.06 8.67
N LYS A 2 29.10 -2.80 8.02
CA LYS A 2 28.95 -3.19 6.58
C LYS A 2 27.65 -3.91 6.23
N TYR A 3 27.22 -4.87 7.05
CA TYR A 3 25.97 -5.62 6.82
C TYR A 3 24.70 -4.74 6.90
N LEU A 4 24.67 -3.74 7.78
CA LEU A 4 23.54 -2.81 7.88
C LEU A 4 23.40 -1.96 6.62
N ILE A 5 24.53 -1.54 6.04
CA ILE A 5 24.55 -0.79 4.77
C ILE A 5 23.99 -1.67 3.63
N TYR A 6 24.39 -2.94 3.55
CA TYR A 6 23.85 -3.85 2.54
C TYR A 6 22.35 -4.09 2.70
N ILE A 7 21.86 -4.27 3.93
CA ILE A 7 20.42 -4.42 4.20
C ILE A 7 19.66 -3.16 3.79
N PHE A 8 20.20 -1.97 4.10
CA PHE A 8 19.59 -0.71 3.70
C PHE A 8 19.52 -0.57 2.18
N ILE A 9 20.64 -0.79 1.48
CA ILE A 9 20.73 -0.75 0.01
C ILE A 9 19.74 -1.74 -0.62
N PHE A 10 19.70 -2.98 -0.11
CA PHE A 10 18.76 -3.99 -0.58
C PHE A 10 17.31 -3.56 -0.38
N SER A 11 16.95 -3.06 0.80
CA SER A 11 15.58 -2.60 1.08
C SER A 11 15.17 -1.40 0.22
N PHE A 12 16.11 -0.48 -0.04
CA PHE A 12 15.92 0.64 -0.94
C PHE A 12 15.60 0.16 -2.36
N PHE A 13 16.45 -0.69 -2.94
CA PHE A 13 16.26 -1.18 -4.31
C PHE A 13 15.01 -2.04 -4.42
N TYR A 14 14.77 -2.94 -3.47
CA TYR A 14 13.56 -3.75 -3.43
C TYR A 14 12.30 -2.87 -3.46
N LYS A 15 12.24 -1.85 -2.59
CA LYS A 15 11.10 -0.92 -2.56
C LYS A 15 10.98 -0.15 -3.87
N LEU A 16 12.10 0.34 -4.42
CA LEU A 16 12.11 1.13 -5.65
C LEU A 16 11.61 0.31 -6.85
N PHE A 17 12.15 -0.90 -7.07
CA PHE A 17 11.76 -1.76 -8.17
C PHE A 17 10.29 -2.19 -8.08
N ASN A 18 9.81 -2.53 -6.88
CA ASN A 18 8.41 -2.90 -6.68
C ASN A 18 7.46 -1.76 -7.07
N ASN A 19 7.73 -0.53 -6.61
CA ASN A 19 6.88 0.62 -6.94
C ASN A 19 7.01 1.05 -8.41
N LEU A 20 8.19 0.90 -9.04
CA LEU A 20 8.36 1.14 -10.48
C LEU A 20 7.56 0.13 -11.31
N TYR A 21 7.60 -1.14 -10.93
CA TYR A 21 6.80 -2.19 -11.56
C TYR A 21 5.30 -1.88 -11.42
N ASP A 22 4.83 -1.57 -10.20
CA ASP A 22 3.42 -1.24 -9.95
C ASP A 22 2.96 -0.03 -10.77
N LEU A 23 3.78 1.04 -10.81
CA LEU A 23 3.50 2.24 -11.59
C LEU A 23 3.32 1.90 -13.07
N HIS A 24 4.28 1.17 -13.63
CA HIS A 24 4.27 0.78 -15.03
C HIS A 24 3.05 -0.10 -15.33
N ARG A 25 2.81 -1.12 -14.50
CA ARG A 25 1.70 -2.06 -14.68
C ARG A 25 0.35 -1.35 -14.56
N MET A 26 0.19 -0.46 -13.59
CA MET A 26 -1.05 0.30 -13.41
C MET A 26 -1.33 1.24 -14.59
N SER A 27 -0.29 1.88 -15.14
CA SER A 27 -0.42 2.74 -16.33
C SER A 27 -0.79 1.93 -17.58
N LEU A 28 -0.24 0.72 -17.72
CA LEU A 28 -0.59 -0.19 -18.81
C LEU A 28 -2.04 -0.67 -18.71
N LEU A 29 -2.51 -1.02 -17.51
CA LEU A 29 -3.90 -1.40 -17.26
C LEU A 29 -4.88 -0.26 -17.51
N GLU A 30 -4.51 0.98 -17.17
CA GLU A 30 -5.28 2.18 -17.52
C GLU A 30 -5.46 2.30 -19.04
N ASN A 31 -4.40 2.06 -19.81
CA ASN A 31 -4.46 2.08 -21.27
C ASN A 31 -5.35 0.96 -21.82
N HIS A 32 -5.23 -0.27 -21.29
CA HIS A 32 -6.12 -1.37 -21.66
C HIS A 32 -7.60 -1.05 -21.38
N PHE A 33 -7.87 -0.40 -20.25
CA PHE A 33 -9.22 0.08 -19.91
C PHE A 33 -9.72 1.12 -20.92
N LYS A 34 -8.91 2.15 -21.23
CA LYS A 34 -9.24 3.16 -22.25
C LYS A 34 -9.46 2.54 -23.64
N ASP A 35 -8.65 1.56 -24.01
CA ASP A 35 -8.77 0.85 -25.28
C ASP A 35 -10.05 0.04 -25.34
N TRP A 36 -10.45 -0.60 -24.24
CA TRP A 36 -11.73 -1.30 -24.15
C TRP A 36 -12.93 -0.34 -24.23
N LEU A 37 -12.84 0.84 -23.59
CA LEU A 37 -13.89 1.87 -23.72
C LEU A 37 -14.09 2.31 -25.18
N LYS A 38 -12.99 2.42 -25.95
CA LYS A 38 -13.04 2.76 -27.39
C LYS A 38 -13.47 1.58 -28.26
N ASN A 39 -13.01 0.37 -27.95
CA ASN A 39 -13.29 -0.85 -28.70
C ASN A 39 -13.77 -1.98 -27.78
N PRO A 40 -15.11 -2.13 -27.62
CA PRO A 40 -15.69 -3.10 -26.71
C PRO A 40 -15.38 -4.57 -27.01
N LYS A 41 -14.86 -4.89 -28.21
CA LYS A 41 -14.45 -6.25 -28.58
C LYS A 41 -13.14 -6.67 -27.92
N ASN A 42 -12.35 -5.72 -27.42
CA ASN A 42 -11.10 -6.02 -26.73
C ASN A 42 -11.39 -6.47 -25.29
N THR A 43 -11.39 -7.77 -25.04
CA THR A 43 -11.74 -8.34 -23.73
C THR A 43 -10.56 -8.54 -22.78
N LYS A 44 -9.35 -8.05 -23.13
CA LYS A 44 -8.13 -8.23 -22.30
C LYS A 44 -8.32 -7.77 -20.86
N ILE A 45 -8.96 -6.60 -20.68
CA ILE A 45 -9.17 -5.99 -19.37
C ILE A 45 -10.08 -6.83 -18.46
N PHE A 46 -10.91 -7.72 -19.01
CA PHE A 46 -11.76 -8.63 -18.22
C PHE A 46 -10.90 -9.68 -17.51
N ALA A 47 -9.87 -10.20 -18.18
CA ALA A 47 -8.93 -11.15 -17.58
C ALA A 47 -8.04 -10.49 -16.52
N GLU A 48 -7.75 -9.19 -16.68
CA GLU A 48 -6.87 -8.42 -15.80
C GLU A 48 -7.64 -7.72 -14.65
N GLN A 49 -8.96 -7.86 -14.56
CA GLN A 49 -9.79 -7.16 -13.57
C GLN A 49 -9.28 -7.39 -12.14
N GLN A 50 -8.97 -8.63 -11.77
CA GLN A 50 -8.49 -8.94 -10.43
C GLN A 50 -7.15 -8.24 -10.12
N GLU A 51 -6.30 -8.09 -11.13
CA GLU A 51 -5.01 -7.39 -10.98
C GLU A 51 -5.21 -5.90 -10.74
N VAL A 52 -6.13 -5.26 -11.48
CA VAL A 52 -6.52 -3.87 -11.25
C VAL A 52 -6.98 -3.68 -9.80
N LEU A 53 -7.88 -4.54 -9.32
CA LEU A 53 -8.39 -4.47 -7.94
C LEU A 53 -7.28 -4.66 -6.91
N ASN A 54 -6.35 -5.58 -7.14
CA ASN A 54 -5.21 -5.80 -6.26
C ASN A 54 -4.27 -4.58 -6.22
N LEU A 55 -4.01 -3.93 -7.36
CA LEU A 55 -3.17 -2.74 -7.44
C LEU A 55 -3.85 -1.52 -6.81
N LEU A 56 -5.15 -1.33 -7.00
CA LEU A 56 -5.93 -0.29 -6.32
C LEU A 56 -5.88 -0.48 -4.80
N LYS A 57 -6.05 -1.72 -4.32
CA LYS A 57 -5.91 -2.06 -2.91
C LYS A 57 -4.51 -1.80 -2.39
N LYS A 58 -3.47 -2.15 -3.16
CA LYS A 58 -2.05 -1.88 -2.83
C LYS A 58 -1.78 -0.38 -2.70
N ALA A 59 -2.35 0.43 -3.59
CA ALA A 59 -2.29 1.89 -3.53
C ALA A 59 -3.20 2.50 -2.46
N LYS A 60 -3.97 1.68 -1.71
CA LYS A 60 -4.95 2.12 -0.69
C LYS A 60 -6.01 3.07 -1.24
N VAL A 61 -6.35 2.95 -2.53
CA VAL A 61 -7.46 3.68 -3.13
C VAL A 61 -8.76 3.14 -2.56
N LYS A 62 -9.53 4.02 -1.93
CA LYS A 62 -10.80 3.64 -1.30
C LYS A 62 -11.84 3.35 -2.38
N ASP A 63 -12.63 2.31 -2.12
CA ASP A 63 -13.82 2.10 -2.94
C ASP A 63 -14.83 3.22 -2.69
N LYS A 64 -15.54 3.60 -3.74
CA LYS A 64 -16.58 4.62 -3.73
C LYS A 64 -17.88 3.97 -4.18
N ASN A 65 -18.98 4.38 -3.57
CA ASN A 65 -20.30 3.90 -3.93
C ASN A 65 -21.06 5.01 -4.65
N VAL A 66 -21.68 4.68 -5.78
CA VAL A 66 -22.52 5.60 -6.54
C VAL A 66 -23.97 5.15 -6.46
N PRO A 67 -24.92 6.06 -6.17
CA PRO A 67 -26.33 5.73 -6.19
C PRO A 67 -26.77 5.53 -7.63
N ILE A 68 -27.28 4.34 -7.94
CA ILE A 68 -27.89 4.02 -9.22
C ILE A 68 -29.37 3.73 -9.04
N THR A 69 -30.18 4.22 -9.95
CA THR A 69 -31.61 3.92 -9.97
C THR A 69 -31.85 2.73 -10.89
N GLN A 70 -32.36 1.64 -10.34
CA GLN A 70 -32.74 0.45 -11.11
C GLN A 70 -34.25 0.27 -11.11
N HIS A 71 -34.82 -0.04 -12.27
CA HIS A 71 -36.24 -0.37 -12.38
C HIS A 71 -36.46 -1.81 -11.90
N THR A 72 -37.36 -1.99 -10.93
CA THR A 72 -37.64 -3.31 -10.33
C THR A 72 -38.95 -3.94 -10.83
N GLY A 73 -39.59 -3.32 -11.82
CA GLY A 73 -40.90 -3.71 -12.36
C GLY A 73 -42.05 -2.88 -11.77
N TYR A 74 -43.22 -2.92 -12.41
CA TYR A 74 -44.45 -2.26 -11.93
C TYR A 74 -44.32 -0.75 -11.64
N ASN A 75 -43.61 0.01 -12.48
CA ASN A 75 -43.30 1.44 -12.26
C ASN A 75 -42.61 1.74 -10.92
N LYS A 76 -41.93 0.75 -10.33
CA LYS A 76 -41.15 0.93 -9.10
C LYS A 76 -39.67 1.10 -9.43
N PHE A 77 -39.05 2.01 -8.70
CA PHE A 77 -37.64 2.30 -8.79
C PHE A 77 -36.99 2.02 -7.43
N VAL A 78 -35.81 1.42 -7.46
CA VAL A 78 -34.98 1.26 -6.26
C VAL A 78 -33.68 2.00 -6.50
N ILE A 79 -33.25 2.76 -5.50
CA ILE A 79 -31.94 3.39 -5.46
C ILE A 79 -31.01 2.44 -4.74
N ILE A 80 -29.98 1.98 -5.43
CA ILE A 80 -28.96 1.06 -4.91
C ILE A 80 -27.63 1.80 -4.90
N ASN A 81 -26.90 1.73 -3.79
CA ASN A 81 -25.52 2.21 -3.73
C ASN A 81 -24.60 1.13 -4.29
N ALA A 82 -24.20 1.28 -5.56
CA ALA A 82 -23.33 0.34 -6.24
C ALA A 82 -21.86 0.70 -6.05
N SER A 83 -21.04 -0.28 -5.67
CA SER A 83 -19.59 -0.10 -5.55
C SER A 83 -18.95 0.02 -6.93
N ILE A 84 -18.02 0.97 -7.07
CA ILE A 84 -17.34 1.24 -8.33
C ILE A 84 -16.32 0.15 -8.65
N GLN A 85 -15.60 -0.36 -7.65
CA GLN A 85 -14.64 -1.44 -7.85
C GLN A 85 -15.31 -2.77 -8.25
N THR A 86 -16.45 -3.11 -7.64
CA THR A 86 -17.21 -4.32 -8.01
C THR A 86 -17.86 -4.20 -9.39
N ASN A 87 -18.20 -2.98 -9.80
CA ASN A 87 -18.77 -2.68 -11.12
C ASN A 87 -17.72 -2.09 -12.09
N PHE A 88 -16.45 -2.45 -11.94
CA PHE A 88 -15.33 -1.91 -12.73
C PHE A 88 -15.54 -2.01 -14.26
N LEU A 89 -16.25 -3.03 -14.74
CA LEU A 89 -16.51 -3.22 -16.17
C LEU A 89 -17.86 -2.65 -16.62
N ASN A 90 -18.43 -1.70 -15.86
CA ASN A 90 -19.61 -0.95 -16.26
C ASN A 90 -19.22 0.27 -17.11
N ARG A 91 -19.87 0.42 -18.27
CA ARG A 91 -19.60 1.49 -19.23
C ARG A 91 -20.42 2.76 -19.04
N SER A 92 -21.25 2.84 -18.00
CA SER A 92 -21.94 4.10 -17.73
C SER A 92 -20.94 5.22 -17.45
N ASP A 93 -21.25 6.44 -17.87
CA ASP A 93 -20.36 7.59 -17.73
C ASP A 93 -19.91 7.79 -16.27
N ILE A 94 -20.82 7.56 -15.31
CA ILE A 94 -20.54 7.65 -13.88
C ILE A 94 -19.44 6.67 -13.46
N PHE A 95 -19.55 5.39 -13.85
CA PHE A 95 -18.54 4.39 -13.48
C PHE A 95 -17.22 4.66 -14.20
N THR A 96 -17.25 4.98 -15.49
CA THR A 96 -16.02 5.18 -16.28
C THR A 96 -15.21 6.38 -15.80
N VAL A 97 -15.86 7.49 -15.42
CA VAL A 97 -15.18 8.66 -14.84
C VAL A 97 -14.55 8.31 -13.50
N GLU A 98 -15.28 7.68 -12.59
CA GLU A 98 -14.77 7.36 -11.26
C GLU A 98 -13.64 6.33 -11.30
N ILE A 99 -13.74 5.32 -12.16
CA ILE A 99 -12.67 4.34 -12.36
C ILE A 99 -11.42 5.03 -12.92
N THR A 100 -11.60 5.95 -13.87
CA THR A 100 -10.48 6.73 -14.39
C THR A 100 -9.82 7.49 -13.24
N ILE A 101 -10.58 8.22 -12.41
CA ILE A 101 -10.04 8.91 -11.22
C ILE A 101 -9.27 7.95 -10.31
N MET A 102 -9.80 6.75 -10.04
CA MET A 102 -9.11 5.73 -9.24
C MET A 102 -7.77 5.29 -9.85
N PHE A 103 -7.67 5.15 -11.19
CA PHE A 103 -6.39 4.90 -11.85
C PHE A 103 -5.40 6.03 -11.60
N TRP A 104 -5.82 7.28 -11.77
CA TRP A 104 -4.95 8.45 -11.54
C TRP A 104 -4.53 8.59 -10.08
N GLU A 105 -5.42 8.31 -9.13
CA GLU A 105 -5.12 8.27 -7.70
C GLU A 105 -4.04 7.21 -7.41
N ALA A 106 -4.20 5.98 -7.91
CA ALA A 106 -3.22 4.91 -7.72
C ALA A 106 -1.86 5.22 -8.35
N ILE A 107 -1.85 5.74 -9.59
CA ILE A 107 -0.63 6.18 -10.26
C ILE A 107 0.06 7.29 -9.45
N GLY A 108 -0.72 8.25 -8.93
CA GLY A 108 -0.22 9.30 -8.07
C GLY A 108 0.45 8.76 -6.80
N VAL A 109 -0.17 7.77 -6.16
CA VAL A 109 0.39 7.09 -4.98
C VAL A 109 1.71 6.39 -5.32
N PHE A 110 1.78 5.59 -6.39
CA PHE A 110 3.03 4.92 -6.77
C PHE A 110 4.16 5.90 -7.13
N ARG A 111 3.83 7.00 -7.83
CA ARG A 111 4.80 8.09 -8.08
C ARG A 111 5.32 8.70 -6.78
N ASN A 112 4.43 8.92 -5.82
CA ASN A 112 4.82 9.46 -4.51
C ASN A 112 5.69 8.47 -3.73
N GLU A 113 5.38 7.18 -3.78
CA GLU A 113 6.19 6.13 -3.13
C GLU A 113 7.59 6.01 -3.73
N ILE A 114 7.74 6.17 -5.04
CA ILE A 114 9.07 6.25 -5.70
C ILE A 114 9.86 7.45 -5.18
N LYS A 115 9.22 8.63 -5.05
CA LYS A 115 9.86 9.81 -4.45
C LYS A 115 10.27 9.56 -2.99
N ASN A 116 9.41 8.88 -2.23
CA ASN A 116 9.69 8.50 -0.84
C ASN A 116 10.89 7.56 -0.73
N CYS A 117 11.15 6.69 -1.73
CA CYS A 117 12.37 5.88 -1.73
C CYS A 117 13.64 6.74 -1.72
N ILE A 118 13.67 7.86 -2.44
CA ILE A 118 14.85 8.71 -2.55
C ILE A 118 14.97 9.65 -1.33
N ASN A 119 13.85 9.96 -0.67
CA ASN A 119 13.81 10.86 0.47
C ASN A 119 14.45 10.25 1.73
N PRO A 120 15.58 10.77 2.24
CA PRO A 120 16.21 10.24 3.45
C PRO A 120 15.33 10.36 4.70
N LEU A 121 14.51 11.42 4.78
CA LEU A 121 13.60 11.63 5.92
C LEU A 121 12.53 10.53 6.00
N TYR A 122 12.15 9.95 4.86
CA TYR A 122 11.21 8.84 4.84
C TYR A 122 11.79 7.61 5.55
N TRP A 123 13.05 7.25 5.25
CA TRP A 123 13.72 6.13 5.89
C TRP A 123 13.97 6.37 7.39
N LEU A 124 14.34 7.59 7.76
CA LEU A 124 14.46 7.96 9.17
C LEU A 124 13.13 7.81 9.91
N ASN A 125 12.02 8.24 9.31
CA ASN A 125 10.70 8.04 9.89
C ASN A 125 10.35 6.55 10.05
N ILE A 126 10.66 5.70 9.08
CA ILE A 126 10.44 4.26 9.22
C ILE A 126 11.21 3.69 10.40
N ILE A 127 12.50 4.03 10.53
CA ILE A 127 13.37 3.50 11.60
C ILE A 127 12.91 4.02 12.96
N LEU A 128 12.67 5.32 13.07
CA LEU A 128 12.30 5.99 14.32
C LEU A 128 10.92 5.54 14.82
N PHE A 129 10.00 5.26 13.90
CA PHE A 129 8.65 4.76 14.20
C PHE A 129 8.48 3.27 13.87
N ALA A 130 9.56 2.49 13.81
CA ALA A 130 9.48 1.05 13.54
C ALA A 130 8.52 0.29 14.49
N PRO A 131 8.49 0.58 15.81
CA PRO A 131 7.52 -0.02 16.73
C PRO A 131 6.06 0.21 16.31
N LYS A 132 5.75 1.43 15.86
CA LYS A 132 4.41 1.79 15.38
C LYS A 132 4.05 1.00 14.13
N HIS A 133 4.97 0.90 13.18
CA HIS A 133 4.78 0.15 11.95
C HIS A 133 4.55 -1.35 12.23
N LEU A 134 5.27 -1.93 13.19
CA LEU A 134 5.04 -3.31 13.63
C LEU A 134 3.65 -3.51 14.23
N LEU A 135 3.20 -2.61 15.10
CA LEU A 135 1.85 -2.73 15.69
C LEU A 135 0.74 -2.58 14.63
N ILE A 136 0.91 -1.68 13.66
CA ILE A 136 -0.04 -1.56 12.53
C ILE A 136 -0.03 -2.83 11.69
N TYR A 137 1.14 -3.42 11.44
CA TYR A 137 1.27 -4.67 10.69
C TYR A 137 0.55 -5.84 11.39
N LEU A 138 0.58 -5.88 12.73
CA LEU A 138 -0.16 -6.85 13.54
C LEU A 138 -1.68 -6.59 13.58
N GLY A 139 -2.19 -5.59 12.84
CA GLY A 139 -3.61 -5.26 12.78
C GLY A 139 -4.06 -4.24 13.84
N GLY A 140 -3.12 -3.60 14.55
CA GLY A 140 -3.42 -2.59 15.54
C GLY A 140 -4.04 -1.33 14.92
N ASN A 141 -5.14 -0.85 15.49
CA ASN A 141 -5.77 0.41 15.10
C ASN A 141 -5.12 1.61 15.83
N PRO A 142 -4.50 2.57 15.14
CA PRO A 142 -3.88 3.75 15.74
C PRO A 142 -4.80 4.63 16.59
N GLU A 143 -6.11 4.57 16.36
CA GLU A 143 -7.09 5.37 17.07
C GLU A 143 -7.38 4.85 18.48
N ASN A 144 -7.11 3.56 18.74
CA ASN A 144 -7.39 2.92 20.03
C ASN A 144 -6.41 3.38 21.12
N HIS A 145 -6.92 3.62 22.34
CA HIS A 145 -6.10 3.93 23.52
C HIS A 145 -5.09 2.83 23.85
N ILE A 146 -5.47 1.55 23.71
CA ILE A 146 -4.57 0.41 23.95
C ILE A 146 -3.39 0.42 22.98
N PHE A 147 -3.65 0.75 21.72
CA PHE A 147 -2.60 0.88 20.70
C PHE A 147 -1.58 1.94 21.10
N LYS A 148 -2.03 3.11 21.58
CA LYS A 148 -1.14 4.19 22.00
C LYS A 148 -0.23 3.78 23.15
N ILE A 149 -0.77 3.09 24.17
CA ILE A 149 0.01 2.60 25.32
C ILE A 149 1.06 1.57 24.86
N LEU A 150 0.64 0.57 24.09
CA LEU A 150 1.54 -0.47 23.57
C LEU A 150 2.63 0.14 22.68
N ASN A 151 2.27 1.09 21.81
CA ASN A 151 3.22 1.77 20.94
C ASN A 151 4.28 2.54 21.75
N THR A 152 3.87 3.26 22.78
CA THR A 152 4.80 4.01 23.64
C THR A 152 5.75 3.07 24.38
N LEU A 153 5.23 2.00 25.00
CA LEU A 153 6.06 1.00 25.69
C LEU A 153 7.04 0.32 24.75
N LEU A 154 6.57 -0.14 23.58
CA LEU A 154 7.41 -0.82 22.60
C LEU A 154 8.48 0.12 22.04
N THR A 155 8.14 1.41 21.86
CA THR A 155 9.12 2.42 21.42
C THR A 155 10.19 2.65 22.46
N PHE A 156 9.82 2.71 23.74
CA PHE A 156 10.79 2.84 24.83
C PHE A 156 11.74 1.63 24.91
N ILE A 157 11.18 0.42 24.86
CA ILE A 157 11.96 -0.83 24.85
C ILE A 157 12.90 -0.88 23.64
N PHE A 158 12.39 -0.54 22.45
CA PHE A 158 13.16 -0.52 21.21
C PHE A 158 14.40 0.38 21.31
N TRP A 159 14.24 1.60 21.82
CA TRP A 159 15.37 2.53 21.98
C TRP A 159 16.33 2.14 23.08
N ILE A 160 15.85 1.57 24.20
CA ILE A 160 16.74 1.02 25.24
C ILE A 160 17.61 -0.09 24.67
N ILE A 161 17.00 -1.06 23.98
CA ILE A 161 17.74 -2.16 23.34
C ILE A 161 18.72 -1.62 22.29
N GLY A 162 18.29 -0.65 21.47
CA GLY A 162 19.16 -0.01 20.49
C GLY A 162 20.39 0.64 21.12
N LEU A 163 20.20 1.37 22.24
CA LEU A 163 21.30 2.00 22.97
C LEU A 163 22.21 0.99 23.65
N THR A 164 21.67 -0.04 24.31
CA THR A 164 22.50 -1.06 24.97
C THR A 164 23.35 -1.83 23.97
N LEU A 165 22.78 -2.24 22.83
CA LEU A 165 23.52 -2.89 21.75
C LEU A 165 24.61 -1.98 21.15
N SER A 166 24.38 -0.67 21.10
CA SER A 166 25.34 0.29 20.54
C SER A 166 26.50 0.58 21.50
N ILE A 167 26.26 0.59 22.82
CA ILE A 167 27.27 0.92 23.82
C ILE A 167 28.09 -0.33 24.19
N PHE A 168 27.42 -1.47 24.41
CA PHE A 168 28.05 -2.71 24.90
C PHE A 168 28.35 -3.74 23.81
N GLN A 169 28.63 -3.27 22.59
CA GLN A 169 28.73 -4.15 21.43
C GLN A 169 29.84 -5.21 21.58
N GLU A 170 30.97 -4.83 22.18
CA GLU A 170 32.13 -5.72 22.36
C GLU A 170 31.92 -6.70 23.53
N GLU A 171 31.35 -6.27 24.66
CA GLU A 171 31.04 -7.20 25.76
C GLU A 171 29.97 -8.22 25.36
N ILE A 172 28.95 -7.80 24.59
CA ILE A 172 27.93 -8.72 24.10
C ILE A 172 28.53 -9.73 23.12
N LYS A 173 29.40 -9.29 22.20
CA LYS A 173 30.05 -10.18 21.23
C LYS A 173 30.91 -11.24 21.93
N THR A 174 31.71 -10.81 22.90
CA THR A 174 32.56 -11.71 23.69
C THR A 174 31.74 -12.67 24.55
N PHE A 175 30.65 -12.19 25.17
CA PHE A 175 29.71 -13.04 25.89
C PHE A 175 29.09 -14.12 24.99
N ILE A 176 28.58 -13.76 23.81
CA ILE A 176 27.98 -14.71 22.86
C ILE A 176 29.00 -15.77 22.44
N LEU A 177 30.21 -15.36 22.03
CA LEU A 177 31.26 -16.30 21.62
C LEU A 177 31.75 -17.22 22.75
N SER A 178 31.64 -16.76 24.01
CA SER A 178 32.05 -17.57 25.17
C SER A 178 31.03 -18.65 25.55
N HIS A 179 29.74 -18.45 25.25
CA HIS A 179 28.66 -19.34 25.69
C HIS A 179 27.97 -20.10 24.55
N PHE A 180 28.09 -19.63 23.32
CA PHE A 180 27.54 -20.27 22.13
C PHE A 180 28.67 -20.45 21.10
N PRO A 181 29.19 -21.70 20.93
CA PRO A 181 30.25 -22.00 19.96
C PRO A 181 29.79 -21.86 18.51
#